data_AF-A0A8H4ITK8-F1
#
_entry.id   AF-A0A8H4ITK8-F1
#
_cell.length_a   1.000
_cell.length_b   1.000
_cell.length_c   1.000
_cell.angle_alpha   90.00
_cell.angle_beta   90.00
_cell.angle_gamma   90.00
#
_symmetry.space_group_name_H-M   'P 1'
#
loop_
_entity.id
_entity.type
_entity.pdbx_description
1 polymer ?
#
loop_
_entity_poly.entity_id
_entity_poly.type
_entity_poly.pdbx_seq_one_letter_code
_entity_poly.pdbx_strand_id
1 'polypeptide(L)'
;MYAWYFPKDQPNDGDVDNGHHHDWENVIIYIDDPANETPTMIGASASAHSGYKKDTSPQRNGDGVMAEYFTNGITNHELQFKTSEGKQHPLLDWDVITDAAKNALNQPVFGDANCPFNEGNFIAKVEEAWV
;
A
#
# COMPACT_ATOMS: atom_id res chain seq x y z
N MET A 1 -3.07 -5.90 -5.22
CA MET A 1 -2.52 -5.01 -4.18
C MET A 1 -1.06 -4.77 -4.50
N TYR A 2 -0.59 -3.53 -4.39
CA TYR A 2 0.81 -3.12 -4.46
C TYR A 2 1.20 -2.57 -3.10
N ALA A 3 2.32 -2.99 -2.53
CA ALA A 3 2.73 -2.58 -1.20
C ALA A 3 4.20 -2.13 -1.17
N TRP A 4 4.49 -1.18 -0.28
CA TRP A 4 5.82 -0.61 -0.06
C TRP A 4 6.18 -0.75 1.41
N TYR A 5 7.44 -1.12 1.65
CA TYR A 5 8.04 -1.11 2.96
C TYR A 5 8.92 0.12 3.10
N PHE A 6 8.77 0.84 4.21
CA PHE A 6 9.70 1.88 4.62
C PHE A 6 10.40 1.46 5.93
N PRO A 7 11.70 1.75 6.10
CA PRO A 7 12.40 1.37 7.33
C PRO A 7 11.84 2.02 8.60
N LYS A 8 11.17 3.16 8.50
CA LYS A 8 10.55 3.87 9.62
C LYS A 8 9.37 4.72 9.14
N ASP A 9 8.41 4.93 10.03
CA ASP A 9 7.43 6.01 9.95
C ASP A 9 7.79 7.06 11.01
N GLN A 10 8.25 8.23 10.55
CA GLN A 10 8.65 9.29 11.46
C GLN A 10 8.30 10.65 10.86
N PRO A 11 7.20 11.29 11.32
CA PRO A 11 6.74 12.54 10.72
C PRO A 11 7.55 13.77 11.13
N ASN A 12 8.26 13.71 12.26
CA ASN A 12 9.09 14.82 12.78
C ASN A 12 10.47 14.34 13.22
N ASP A 13 11.48 15.20 13.07
CA ASP A 13 12.83 14.96 13.54
C ASP A 13 12.89 14.86 15.08
N GLY A 14 13.81 14.02 15.57
CA GLY A 14 14.04 13.82 17.00
C GLY A 14 13.33 12.59 17.56
N ASP A 15 13.45 12.43 18.89
CA ASP A 15 12.76 11.37 19.63
C ASP A 15 11.34 11.86 19.96
N VAL A 16 10.39 11.52 19.09
CA VAL A 16 8.99 11.95 19.19
C VAL A 16 8.10 10.74 19.44
N ASP A 17 7.14 10.88 20.37
CA ASP A 17 6.24 9.80 20.80
C ASP A 17 5.37 9.21 19.68
N ASN A 18 5.33 9.85 18.50
CA ASN A 18 4.48 9.45 17.36
C ASN A 18 5.26 8.76 16.23
N GLY A 19 6.55 8.47 16.38
CA GLY A 19 7.32 7.72 15.37
C GLY A 19 7.39 6.23 15.69
N HIS A 20 7.52 5.37 14.68
CA HIS A 20 7.79 3.94 14.88
C HIS A 20 8.78 3.36 13.86
N HIS A 21 9.43 2.28 14.28
CA HIS A 21 10.26 1.46 13.40
C HIS A 21 9.36 0.64 12.47
N HIS A 22 9.77 0.50 11.21
CA HIS A 22 9.00 -0.10 10.13
C HIS A 22 7.78 0.71 9.71
N ASP A 23 7.44 0.59 8.43
CA ASP A 23 6.16 1.01 7.91
C ASP A 23 5.78 0.17 6.70
N TRP A 24 4.47 -0.01 6.51
CA TRP A 24 3.87 -0.76 5.43
C TRP A 24 2.66 -0.02 4.89
N GLU A 25 2.77 0.43 3.64
CA GLU A 25 1.69 1.12 2.94
C GLU A 25 1.34 0.35 1.67
N ASN A 26 0.08 0.44 1.22
CA ASN A 26 -0.40 -0.29 0.05
C ASN A 26 -1.49 0.44 -0.73
N VAL A 27 -1.55 0.13 -2.03
CA VAL A 27 -2.65 0.49 -2.92
C VAL A 27 -3.30 -0.78 -3.44
N ILE A 28 -4.63 -0.82 -3.44
CA ILE A 28 -5.41 -1.88 -4.07
C ILE A 28 -6.09 -1.30 -5.29
N ILE A 29 -5.82 -1.90 -6.46
CA ILE A 29 -6.45 -1.54 -7.73
C ILE A 29 -7.48 -2.60 -8.04
N TYR A 30 -8.69 -2.16 -8.35
CA TYR A 30 -9.80 -3.00 -8.79
C TYR A 30 -9.99 -2.82 -10.29
N ILE A 31 -10.09 -3.95 -10.99
CA ILE A 31 -10.38 -4.03 -12.41
C ILE A 31 -11.64 -4.87 -12.62
N ASP A 32 -12.25 -4.77 -13.78
CA ASP A 32 -13.44 -5.55 -14.17
C ASP A 32 -13.13 -7.05 -14.33
N ASP A 33 -12.40 -7.43 -15.38
CA ASP A 33 -12.01 -8.81 -15.68
C ASP A 33 -10.57 -8.84 -16.22
N PRO A 34 -9.62 -9.47 -15.50
CA PRO A 34 -8.24 -9.61 -15.97
C PRO A 34 -8.12 -10.43 -17.26
N ALA A 35 -9.15 -11.17 -17.68
CA ALA A 35 -9.16 -11.94 -18.93
C ALA A 35 -9.47 -11.08 -20.17
N ASN A 36 -9.93 -9.84 -19.99
CA ASN A 36 -10.13 -8.91 -21.10
C ASN A 36 -8.81 -8.54 -21.77
N GLU A 37 -8.83 -8.28 -23.08
CA GLU A 37 -7.64 -7.80 -23.82
C GLU A 37 -7.14 -6.46 -23.24
N THR A 38 -8.07 -5.61 -22.83
CA THR A 38 -7.80 -4.34 -22.14
C THR A 38 -8.72 -4.24 -20.92
N PRO A 39 -8.29 -4.73 -19.75
CA PRO A 39 -9.07 -4.62 -18.51
C PRO A 39 -9.32 -3.15 -18.15
N THR A 40 -10.51 -2.87 -17.63
CA THR A 40 -10.89 -1.53 -17.18
C THR A 40 -10.70 -1.41 -15.69
N MET A 41 -9.94 -0.40 -15.25
CA MET A 41 -9.89 -0.02 -13.84
C MET A 41 -11.24 0.55 -13.39
N ILE A 42 -11.83 -0.07 -12.38
CA ILE A 42 -13.12 0.34 -11.79
C ILE A 42 -12.95 1.17 -10.50
N GLY A 43 -11.76 1.14 -9.92
CA GLY A 43 -11.38 2.02 -8.81
C GLY A 43 -10.07 1.59 -8.16
N ALA A 44 -9.63 2.37 -7.19
CA ALA A 44 -8.49 2.03 -6.36
C ALA A 44 -8.63 2.62 -4.96
N SER A 45 -7.89 2.03 -4.02
CA SER A 45 -7.86 2.43 -2.63
C SER A 45 -6.42 2.55 -2.17
N ALA A 46 -6.09 3.67 -1.52
CA ALA A 46 -4.76 3.94 -0.96
C ALA A 46 -4.84 3.86 0.57
N SER A 47 -3.92 3.12 1.21
CA SER A 47 -3.91 2.99 2.67
C SER A 47 -3.68 4.32 3.37
N ALA A 48 -4.38 4.49 4.49
CA ALA A 48 -4.33 5.69 5.29
C ALA A 48 -4.54 5.31 6.75
N HIS A 49 -3.42 5.19 7.50
CA HIS A 49 -3.42 4.70 8.86
C HIS A 49 -4.16 3.35 8.99
N SER A 50 -5.19 3.27 9.83
CA SER A 50 -5.99 2.06 10.03
C SER A 50 -7.09 1.87 8.98
N GLY A 51 -7.07 2.56 7.84
CA GLY A 51 -8.13 2.50 6.83
C GLY A 51 -7.64 2.76 5.41
N TYR A 52 -8.56 3.17 4.53
CA TYR A 52 -8.29 3.42 3.11
C TYR A 52 -8.98 4.69 2.60
N LYS A 53 -8.27 5.46 1.79
CA LYS A 53 -8.83 6.48 0.89
C LYS A 53 -9.26 5.79 -0.41
N LYS A 54 -10.58 5.72 -0.62
CA LYS A 54 -11.24 4.97 -1.69
C LYS A 54 -11.66 5.90 -2.82
N ASP A 55 -11.39 5.53 -4.07
CA ASP A 55 -11.76 6.33 -5.25
C ASP A 55 -12.13 5.44 -6.44
N THR A 56 -13.31 5.65 -7.04
CA THR A 56 -13.74 4.96 -8.27
C THR A 56 -13.11 5.57 -9.54
N SER A 57 -12.42 6.70 -9.42
CA SER A 57 -11.73 7.41 -10.51
C SER A 57 -10.39 8.00 -10.05
N PRO A 58 -9.45 7.17 -9.55
CA PRO A 58 -8.18 7.65 -9.00
C PRO A 58 -7.33 8.37 -10.05
N GLN A 59 -6.51 9.32 -9.62
CA GLN A 59 -5.54 9.97 -10.50
C GLN A 59 -4.55 8.94 -11.06
N ARG A 60 -4.29 9.00 -12.36
CA ARG A 60 -3.47 8.02 -13.09
C ARG A 60 -2.75 8.64 -14.29
N ASN A 61 -1.66 8.02 -14.70
CA ASN A 61 -0.98 8.25 -15.97
C ASN A 61 -1.00 6.96 -16.79
N GLY A 62 -1.76 6.95 -17.90
CA GLY A 62 -2.14 5.72 -18.57
C GLY A 62 -2.88 4.79 -17.61
N ASP A 63 -2.41 3.54 -17.50
CA ASP A 63 -2.99 2.52 -16.62
C ASP A 63 -2.39 2.54 -15.19
N GLY A 64 -1.37 3.37 -14.95
CA GLY A 64 -0.71 3.47 -13.65
C GLY A 64 -1.38 4.50 -12.75
N VAL A 65 -1.95 4.07 -11.63
CA VAL A 65 -2.39 4.99 -10.55
C VAL A 65 -1.19 5.79 -10.02
N MET A 66 -1.43 7.05 -9.71
CA MET A 66 -0.42 7.96 -9.17
C MET A 66 -0.71 8.19 -7.69
N ALA A 67 0.12 7.59 -6.84
CA ALA A 67 0.03 7.73 -5.39
C ALA A 67 1.24 8.49 -4.83
N GLU A 68 1.05 9.13 -3.69
CA GLU A 68 2.13 9.70 -2.88
C GLU A 68 2.11 9.16 -1.47
N TYR A 69 3.31 8.99 -0.93
CA TYR A 69 3.57 8.72 0.48
C TYR A 69 3.95 10.05 1.14
N PHE A 70 3.15 10.48 2.12
CA PHE A 70 3.28 11.81 2.70
C PHE A 70 2.90 11.83 4.17
N THR A 71 3.25 12.91 4.85
CA THR A 71 2.79 13.27 6.19
C THR A 71 2.37 14.74 6.20
N ASN A 72 1.47 15.11 7.12
CA ASN A 72 1.12 16.51 7.41
C ASN A 72 1.94 17.11 8.57
N GLY A 73 2.92 16.37 9.11
CA GLY A 73 3.76 16.78 10.24
C GLY A 73 3.11 16.60 11.63
N ILE A 74 1.85 16.16 11.70
CA ILE A 74 1.14 15.88 12.95
C ILE A 74 0.89 14.37 13.08
N THR A 75 0.42 13.75 12.01
CA THR A 75 0.16 12.32 11.93
C THR A 75 1.31 11.58 11.26
N ASN A 76 1.35 10.27 11.48
CA ASN A 76 2.16 9.32 10.74
C ASN A 76 1.94 9.40 9.22
N HIS A 77 2.77 8.69 8.47
CA HIS A 77 2.61 8.69 7.03
C HIS A 77 1.33 7.98 6.62
N GLU A 78 0.91 8.28 5.40
CA GLU A 78 -0.20 7.63 4.73
C GLU A 78 -0.03 7.81 3.21
N LEU A 79 -0.86 7.08 2.45
CA LEU A 79 -0.98 7.27 1.01
C LEU A 79 -2.17 8.15 0.64
N GLN A 80 -2.08 8.77 -0.53
CA GLN A 80 -3.22 9.29 -1.27
C GLN A 80 -2.94 9.31 -2.77
N PHE A 81 -3.99 9.45 -3.58
CA PHE A 81 -3.84 9.69 -5.01
C PHE A 81 -3.49 11.15 -5.28
N LYS A 82 -2.63 11.36 -6.27
CA LYS A 82 -2.08 12.68 -6.63
C LYS A 82 -1.96 12.85 -8.14
N THR A 83 -1.83 14.08 -8.60
CA THR A 83 -1.75 14.40 -10.04
C THR A 83 -0.34 14.44 -10.62
N SER A 84 0.70 14.48 -9.78
CA SER A 84 2.09 14.45 -10.26
C SER A 84 2.59 13.02 -10.40
N GLU A 85 3.41 12.78 -11.43
CA GLU A 85 4.00 11.46 -11.64
C GLU A 85 4.85 11.01 -10.45
N GLY A 86 4.79 9.70 -10.18
CA GLY A 86 5.59 9.04 -9.17
C GLY A 86 6.86 8.43 -9.77
N LYS A 87 7.42 7.46 -9.04
CA LYS A 87 8.47 6.58 -9.54
C LYS A 87 7.96 5.16 -9.59
N GLN A 88 8.38 4.41 -10.60
CA GLN A 88 8.19 2.96 -10.64
C GLN A 88 9.35 2.28 -9.93
N HIS A 89 9.04 1.17 -9.27
CA HIS A 89 10.01 0.33 -8.57
C HIS A 89 9.97 -1.09 -9.15
N PRO A 90 11.07 -1.86 -9.08
CA PRO A 90 11.03 -3.28 -9.40
C PRO A 90 9.96 -4.00 -8.58
N LEU A 91 9.15 -4.82 -9.23
CA LEU A 91 8.07 -5.58 -8.62
C LEU A 91 8.53 -7.01 -8.32
N LEU A 92 8.22 -7.49 -7.11
CA LEU A 92 8.28 -8.89 -6.74
C LEU A 92 6.89 -9.32 -6.32
N ASP A 93 6.31 -10.27 -7.06
CA ASP A 93 4.99 -10.81 -6.78
C ASP A 93 5.04 -11.82 -5.62
N TRP A 94 3.99 -11.85 -4.79
CA TRP A 94 3.86 -12.85 -3.73
C TRP A 94 4.00 -14.28 -4.28
N ASP A 95 3.46 -14.58 -5.45
CA ASP A 95 3.48 -15.92 -6.00
C ASP A 95 4.87 -16.36 -6.47
N VAL A 96 5.78 -15.41 -6.73
CA VAL A 96 7.14 -15.71 -7.24
C VAL A 96 8.23 -15.65 -6.17
N ILE A 97 7.96 -15.06 -4.99
CA ILE A 97 8.95 -15.05 -3.91
C ILE A 97 9.10 -16.43 -3.25
N THR A 98 10.28 -16.70 -2.70
CA THR A 98 10.60 -17.96 -2.03
C THR A 98 9.73 -18.21 -0.79
N ASP A 99 9.51 -19.48 -0.43
CA ASP A 99 8.83 -19.86 0.80
C ASP A 99 9.50 -19.24 2.05
N ALA A 100 10.82 -19.10 2.05
CA ALA A 100 11.55 -18.43 3.14
C ALA A 100 11.12 -16.96 3.30
N ALA A 101 10.93 -16.24 2.19
CA ALA A 101 10.44 -14.87 2.20
C ALA A 101 8.96 -14.80 2.64
N LYS A 102 8.10 -15.69 2.14
CA LYS A 102 6.70 -15.79 2.57
C LYS A 102 6.60 -16.03 4.08
N ASN A 103 7.36 -17.00 4.58
CA ASN A 103 7.43 -17.34 6.00
C ASN A 103 7.87 -16.15 6.86
N ALA A 104 8.86 -15.37 6.39
CA ALA A 104 9.32 -14.18 7.10
C ALA A 104 8.26 -13.06 7.11
N LEU A 105 7.58 -12.81 5.98
CA LEU A 105 6.53 -11.79 5.86
C LEU A 105 5.25 -12.14 6.64
N ASN A 106 5.03 -13.43 6.91
CA ASN A 106 3.96 -13.90 7.79
C ASN A 106 4.28 -13.73 9.28
N GLN A 107 5.51 -13.39 9.68
CA GLN A 107 5.84 -13.21 11.09
C GLN A 107 5.39 -11.83 11.62
N PRO A 108 4.94 -11.73 12.88
CA PRO A 108 4.58 -10.46 13.52
C PRO A 108 5.84 -9.72 14.03
N VAL A 109 6.75 -9.40 13.12
CA VAL A 109 8.08 -8.81 13.45
C VAL A 109 8.20 -7.32 13.12
N PHE A 110 7.13 -6.71 12.59
CA PHE A 110 7.15 -5.32 12.10
C PHE A 110 6.64 -4.29 13.13
N GLY A 111 6.56 -4.66 14.41
CA GLY A 111 6.14 -3.74 15.48
C GLY A 111 4.73 -3.22 15.27
N ASP A 112 4.59 -1.89 15.13
CA ASP A 112 3.32 -1.22 14.90
C ASP A 112 2.84 -1.32 13.44
N ALA A 113 3.74 -1.66 12.51
CA ALA A 113 3.42 -1.88 11.11
C ALA A 113 3.01 -3.33 10.83
N ASN A 114 2.20 -3.55 9.79
CA ASN A 114 1.71 -4.87 9.41
C ASN A 114 1.88 -5.11 7.91
N CYS A 115 2.51 -6.22 7.51
CA CYS A 115 2.61 -6.61 6.11
C CYS A 115 1.18 -6.84 5.54
N PRO A 116 0.71 -6.06 4.55
CA PRO A 116 -0.71 -6.02 4.21
C PRO A 116 -1.14 -7.14 3.26
N PHE A 117 -0.18 -7.78 2.59
CA PHE A 117 -0.41 -8.84 1.59
C PHE A 117 0.03 -10.23 2.06
N ASN A 118 0.37 -10.38 3.35
CA ASN A 118 0.65 -11.70 3.91
C ASN A 118 -0.64 -12.53 4.03
N GLU A 119 -0.51 -13.83 4.33
CA GLU A 119 -1.64 -14.76 4.31
C GLU A 119 -2.74 -14.40 5.32
N GLY A 120 -2.35 -13.83 6.46
CA GLY A 120 -3.29 -13.44 7.52
C GLY A 120 -4.05 -12.15 7.24
N ASN A 121 -3.48 -11.24 6.43
CA ASN A 121 -4.00 -9.88 6.26
C ASN A 121 -4.63 -9.64 4.90
N PHE A 122 -4.18 -10.31 3.84
CA PHE A 122 -4.52 -9.96 2.45
C PHE A 122 -6.04 -9.87 2.21
N ILE A 123 -6.79 -10.90 2.57
CA ILE A 123 -8.25 -10.94 2.33
C ILE A 123 -8.96 -9.83 3.09
N ALA A 124 -8.70 -9.70 4.40
CA ALA A 124 -9.33 -8.67 5.23
C ALA A 124 -9.02 -7.25 4.70
N LYS A 125 -7.79 -7.02 4.22
CA LYS A 125 -7.38 -5.74 3.64
C LYS A 125 -8.06 -5.46 2.31
N VAL A 126 -8.26 -6.47 1.45
CA VAL A 126 -9.00 -6.33 0.19
C VAL A 126 -10.48 -6.02 0.44
N GLU A 127 -11.10 -6.65 1.44
CA GLU A 127 -12.48 -6.39 1.84
C GLU A 127 -12.65 -4.98 2.42
N GLU A 128 -11.75 -4.58 3.32
CA GLU A 128 -11.74 -3.24 3.93
C GLU A 128 -11.60 -2.14 2.88
N ALA A 129 -10.77 -2.36 1.87
CA ALA A 129 -10.46 -1.40 0.82
C ALA A 129 -11.50 -1.32 -0.30
N TRP A 130 -12.54 -2.18 -0.32
CA TRP A 130 -13.49 -2.24 -1.43
C TRP A 130 -14.16 -0.88 -1.70
N VAL A 131 -14.20 -0.48 -2.99
CA VAL A 131 -14.69 0.81 -3.50
C VAL A 131 -16.17 0.78 -3.90
#